data_AF-A0A9D9Z701-F1
#
_entry.id   AF-A0A9D9Z701-F1
#
_cell.length_a   1.000
_cell.length_b   1.000
_cell.length_c   1.000
_cell.angle_alpha   90.00
_cell.angle_beta   90.00
_cell.angle_gamma   90.00
#
_symmetry.space_group_name_H-M   'P 1'
#
loop_
_entity.id
_entity.type
_entity.pdbx_description
1 polymer ?
#
loop_
_entity_poly.entity_id
_entity_poly.type
_entity_poly.pdbx_seq_one_letter_code
_entity_poly.pdbx_strand_id
1 'polypeptide(L)'
;CNSQPWSFVVVDTPQRRREFVEAAYSGLHFINSFAKEAPVHIAVIRERAKATARWGGLAKGVDFTLIDIGMACEHLVLQAAEEGVGSCIMGWFDQGAVKKILGLSRGARVDILVCLGYPKQQGPAVKQRKTLEEIRRYA
;
A
#
# COMPACT_ATOMS: atom_id res chain seq x y z
N CYS A 1 7.43 -14.36 -15.08
CA CYS A 1 8.03 -15.26 -14.06
C CYS A 1 7.41 -14.94 -12.70
N ASN A 2 7.33 -15.91 -11.79
CA ASN A 2 6.77 -15.70 -10.43
C ASN A 2 7.84 -15.13 -9.48
N SER A 3 8.19 -13.85 -9.63
CA SER A 3 9.27 -13.21 -8.86
C SER A 3 8.85 -12.87 -7.42
N GLN A 4 7.58 -12.54 -7.21
CA GLN A 4 7.05 -12.10 -5.92
C GLN A 4 7.94 -11.03 -5.25
N PRO A 5 8.26 -9.90 -5.93
CA PRO A 5 9.18 -8.88 -5.45
C PRO A 5 8.57 -7.99 -4.35
N TRP A 6 7.94 -8.61 -3.35
CA TRP A 6 7.27 -7.91 -2.26
C TRP A 6 7.38 -8.69 -0.95
N SER A 7 7.44 -7.95 0.15
CA SER A 7 7.23 -8.45 1.50
C SER A 7 6.33 -7.49 2.28
N PHE A 8 5.74 -7.96 3.38
CA PHE A 8 4.75 -7.21 4.16
C PHE A 8 5.17 -7.16 5.61
N VAL A 9 5.15 -5.97 6.21
CA VAL A 9 5.31 -5.80 7.65
C VAL A 9 3.98 -5.35 8.24
N VAL A 10 3.40 -6.20 9.08
CA VAL A 10 2.10 -5.97 9.73
C VAL A 10 2.32 -5.32 11.09
N VAL A 11 1.57 -4.25 11.35
CA VAL A 11 1.54 -3.50 12.61
C VAL A 11 0.10 -3.53 13.14
N ASP A 12 -0.16 -4.41 14.10
CA ASP A 12 -1.50 -4.71 14.62
C ASP A 12 -1.61 -4.63 16.16
N THR A 13 -0.50 -4.48 16.88
CA THR A 13 -0.53 -4.28 18.33
C THR A 13 -0.79 -2.81 18.68
N PRO A 14 -1.61 -2.50 19.70
CA PRO A 14 -1.93 -1.11 20.07
C PRO A 14 -0.70 -0.24 20.34
N GLN A 15 0.34 -0.81 20.97
CA GLN A 15 1.59 -0.13 21.30
C GLN A 15 2.34 0.25 20.02
N ARG A 16 2.63 -0.72 19.15
CA ARG A 16 3.35 -0.47 17.90
C ARG A 16 2.57 0.40 16.93
N ARG A 17 1.26 0.21 16.86
CA ARG A 17 0.38 1.03 16.03
C ARG A 17 0.49 2.49 16.41
N ARG A 18 0.40 2.84 17.70
CA ARG A 18 0.49 4.25 18.15
C ARG A 18 1.79 4.92 17.67
N GLU A 19 2.93 4.27 17.87
CA GLU A 19 4.22 4.80 17.43
C GLU A 19 4.29 4.91 15.90
N PHE A 20 3.80 3.88 15.20
CA PHE A 20 3.80 3.82 13.75
C PHE A 20 2.97 4.94 13.11
N VAL A 21 1.74 5.17 13.59
CA VAL A 21 0.82 6.13 12.94
C VAL A 21 1.24 7.58 13.19
N GLU A 22 1.89 7.87 14.32
CA GLU A 22 2.49 9.18 14.56
C GLU A 22 3.72 9.43 13.67
N ALA A 23 4.53 8.39 13.45
CA ALA A 23 5.66 8.46 12.53
C ALA A 23 5.20 8.61 11.07
N ALA A 24 4.21 7.83 10.62
CA ALA A 24 3.83 7.73 9.21
C ALA A 24 3.00 8.93 8.70
N TYR A 25 2.13 9.49 9.54
CA TYR A 25 1.06 10.42 9.10
C TYR A 25 1.15 11.82 9.72
N SER A 26 2.32 12.22 10.23
CA SER A 26 2.55 13.56 10.80
C SER A 26 3.04 14.58 9.77
N GLY A 27 3.01 15.86 10.15
CA GLY A 27 3.47 16.98 9.31
C GLY A 27 2.72 17.08 8.00
N LEU A 28 3.45 17.09 6.87
CA LEU A 28 2.90 17.20 5.51
C LEU A 28 2.03 15.99 5.09
N HIS A 29 2.02 14.91 5.88
CA HIS A 29 1.27 13.69 5.58
C HIS A 29 -0.09 13.62 6.31
N PHE A 30 -0.52 14.73 6.95
CA PHE A 30 -1.75 14.80 7.75
C PHE A 30 -3.03 14.48 6.97
N ILE A 31 -3.02 14.53 5.63
CA ILE A 31 -4.14 14.13 4.78
C ILE A 31 -4.56 12.67 5.02
N ASN A 32 -3.64 11.83 5.47
CA ASN A 32 -3.89 10.43 5.83
C ASN A 32 -4.11 10.22 7.34
N SER A 33 -4.38 11.28 8.10
CA SER A 33 -4.60 11.21 9.56
C SER A 33 -5.81 10.34 9.96
N PHE A 34 -6.80 10.17 9.08
CA PHE A 34 -7.91 9.22 9.29
C PHE A 34 -7.40 7.79 9.52
N ALA A 35 -6.25 7.43 8.92
CA ALA A 35 -5.67 6.10 9.05
C ALA A 35 -5.21 5.81 10.48
N LYS A 36 -4.98 6.83 11.32
CA LYS A 36 -4.60 6.64 12.74
C LYS A 36 -5.61 5.82 13.55
N GLU A 37 -6.89 5.81 13.13
CA GLU A 37 -7.93 5.02 13.77
C GLU A 37 -7.92 3.54 13.39
N ALA A 38 -7.29 3.19 12.26
CA ALA A 38 -7.28 1.83 11.76
C ALA A 38 -6.47 0.92 12.70
N PRO A 39 -7.00 -0.24 13.16
CA PRO A 39 -6.28 -1.12 14.07
C PRO A 39 -5.04 -1.77 13.45
N VAL A 40 -5.01 -1.93 12.13
CA VAL A 40 -3.92 -2.63 11.41
C VAL A 40 -3.34 -1.73 10.32
N HIS A 41 -2.01 -1.69 10.26
CA HIS A 41 -1.25 -1.08 9.18
C HIS A 41 -0.26 -2.08 8.59
N ILE A 42 -0.16 -2.12 7.27
CA ILE A 42 0.73 -3.00 6.52
C ILE A 42 1.65 -2.13 5.70
N ALA A 43 2.95 -2.22 5.96
CA ALA A 43 3.97 -1.63 5.10
C ALA A 43 4.36 -2.62 4.00
N VAL A 44 4.20 -2.21 2.74
CA VAL A 44 4.53 -3.04 1.59
C VAL A 44 5.93 -2.68 1.12
N ILE A 45 6.85 -3.61 1.31
CA ILE A 45 8.27 -3.45 1.01
C ILE A 45 8.54 -4.05 -0.36
N ARG A 46 9.17 -3.28 -1.24
CA ARG A 46 9.63 -3.78 -2.53
C ARG A 46 10.89 -4.59 -2.35
N GLU A 47 10.81 -5.84 -2.76
CA GLU A 47 11.93 -6.76 -2.80
C GLU A 47 12.54 -6.82 -4.20
N ARG A 48 13.72 -7.43 -4.29
CA ARG A 48 14.41 -7.59 -5.56
C ARG A 48 13.74 -8.67 -6.40
N ALA A 49 13.30 -8.32 -7.61
CA ALA A 49 12.83 -9.30 -8.59
C ALA A 49 13.94 -10.24 -9.07
N LYS A 50 13.55 -11.42 -9.56
CA LYS A 50 14.44 -12.37 -10.23
C LYS A 50 15.17 -11.70 -11.39
N ALA A 51 16.40 -12.12 -11.64
CA ALA A 51 17.28 -11.49 -12.64
C ALA A 51 16.61 -11.39 -14.02
N THR A 52 15.91 -12.44 -14.45
CA THR A 52 15.19 -12.50 -15.74
C THR A 52 14.08 -11.45 -15.83
N ALA A 53 13.27 -11.29 -14.77
CA ALA A 53 12.26 -10.22 -14.70
C ALA A 53 12.90 -8.83 -14.75
N ARG A 54 14.01 -8.64 -14.04
CA ARG A 54 14.72 -7.36 -14.02
C ARG A 54 15.25 -6.99 -15.41
N TRP A 55 15.84 -7.94 -16.12
CA TRP A 55 16.30 -7.74 -17.51
C TRP A 55 15.14 -7.44 -18.45
N GLY A 56 14.05 -8.20 -18.35
CA GLY A 56 12.84 -7.94 -19.14
C GLY A 56 12.25 -6.54 -18.88
N GLY A 57 12.21 -6.11 -17.62
CA GLY A 57 11.77 -4.76 -17.23
C GLY A 57 12.67 -3.67 -17.81
N LEU A 58 13.99 -3.83 -17.71
CA LEU A 58 14.95 -2.88 -18.29
C LEU A 58 14.79 -2.77 -19.81
N ALA A 59 14.71 -3.90 -20.51
CA ALA A 59 14.57 -3.93 -21.97
C ALA A 59 13.25 -3.31 -22.45
N LYS A 60 12.19 -3.34 -21.62
CA LYS A 60 10.88 -2.76 -21.93
C LYS A 60 10.69 -1.35 -21.37
N GLY A 61 11.61 -0.84 -20.54
CA GLY A 61 11.43 0.42 -19.83
C GLY A 61 10.28 0.39 -18.82
N VAL A 62 9.95 -0.79 -18.27
CA VAL A 62 8.83 -1.00 -17.36
C VAL A 62 9.31 -1.58 -16.03
N ASP A 63 8.93 -0.95 -14.93
CA ASP A 63 9.15 -1.49 -13.59
C ASP A 63 8.04 -2.46 -13.21
N PHE A 64 8.21 -3.73 -13.58
CA PHE A 64 7.23 -4.78 -13.26
C PHE A 64 7.05 -5.02 -11.77
N THR A 65 7.99 -4.61 -10.91
CA THR A 65 7.85 -4.80 -9.44
C THR A 65 6.71 -3.99 -8.86
N LEU A 66 6.45 -2.81 -9.40
CA LEU A 66 5.34 -1.95 -8.99
C LEU A 66 3.98 -2.49 -9.43
N ILE A 67 3.92 -3.11 -10.62
CA ILE A 67 2.70 -3.75 -11.13
C ILE A 67 2.33 -4.93 -10.23
N ASP A 68 3.33 -5.77 -9.96
CA ASP A 68 3.29 -6.90 -9.04
C ASP A 68 2.77 -6.50 -7.64
N ILE A 69 3.32 -5.43 -7.06
CA ILE A 69 2.87 -4.87 -5.76
C ILE A 69 1.43 -4.36 -5.84
N GLY A 70 1.09 -3.63 -6.91
CA GLY A 70 -0.28 -3.12 -7.12
C GLY A 70 -1.30 -4.24 -7.16
N MET A 71 -1.02 -5.32 -7.91
CA MET A 71 -1.89 -6.50 -7.98
C MET A 71 -2.04 -7.20 -6.63
N ALA A 72 -0.93 -7.38 -5.89
CA ALA A 72 -0.96 -8.01 -4.58
C ALA A 72 -1.82 -7.20 -3.58
N CYS A 73 -1.69 -5.87 -3.59
CA CYS A 73 -2.46 -5.01 -2.71
C CYS A 73 -3.92 -4.92 -3.11
N GLU A 74 -4.24 -4.91 -4.42
CA GLU A 74 -5.61 -4.93 -4.92
C GLU A 74 -6.33 -6.21 -4.47
N HIS A 75 -5.70 -7.38 -4.62
CA HIS A 75 -6.28 -8.64 -4.13
C HIS A 75 -6.49 -8.61 -2.61
N LEU A 76 -5.55 -8.04 -1.84
CA LEU A 76 -5.70 -7.89 -0.40
C LEU A 76 -6.91 -7.04 -0.02
N VAL A 77 -7.09 -5.87 -0.66
CA VAL A 77 -8.21 -4.98 -0.34
C VAL A 77 -9.56 -5.50 -0.84
N LEU A 78 -9.59 -6.23 -1.96
CA LEU A 78 -10.80 -6.92 -2.43
C LEU A 78 -11.23 -8.01 -1.46
N GLN A 79 -10.27 -8.82 -0.97
CA GLN A 79 -10.56 -9.84 0.04
C GLN A 79 -11.01 -9.21 1.36
N ALA A 80 -10.37 -8.12 1.80
CA ALA A 80 -10.80 -7.37 2.98
C ALA A 80 -12.25 -6.89 2.82
N ALA A 81 -12.62 -6.33 1.66
CA ALA A 81 -13.97 -5.86 1.40
C ALA A 81 -15.01 -7.00 1.43
N GLU A 82 -14.68 -8.17 0.87
CA GLU A 82 -15.52 -9.38 0.93
C GLU A 82 -15.76 -9.82 2.39
N GLU A 83 -14.75 -9.71 3.24
CA GLU A 83 -14.84 -10.01 4.67
C GLU A 83 -15.47 -8.88 5.51
N GLY A 84 -15.95 -7.81 4.87
CA GLY A 84 -16.55 -6.66 5.56
C GLY A 84 -15.53 -5.75 6.27
N VAL A 85 -14.24 -5.91 5.98
CA VAL A 85 -13.14 -5.09 6.49
C VAL A 85 -12.91 -3.91 5.56
N GLY A 86 -12.94 -2.69 6.11
CA GLY A 86 -12.59 -1.49 5.38
C GLY A 86 -11.07 -1.38 5.19
N SER A 87 -10.65 -0.87 4.04
CA SER A 87 -9.24 -0.74 3.69
C SER A 87 -8.90 0.56 2.98
N CYS A 88 -7.67 1.06 3.12
CA CYS A 88 -7.16 2.17 2.31
C CYS A 88 -5.69 1.97 1.92
N ILE A 89 -5.40 2.10 0.62
CA ILE A 89 -4.04 2.11 0.07
C ILE A 89 -3.52 3.55 0.04
N MET A 90 -2.35 3.79 0.61
CA MET A 90 -1.77 5.12 0.78
C MET A 90 -0.34 5.18 0.24
N GLY A 91 -0.10 6.07 -0.73
CA GLY A 91 1.24 6.37 -1.25
C GLY A 91 1.88 7.63 -0.64
N TRP A 92 1.15 8.40 0.18
CA TRP A 92 1.63 9.66 0.76
C TRP A 92 1.87 9.52 2.27
N PHE A 93 3.09 9.20 2.68
CA PHE A 93 3.49 9.01 4.07
C PHE A 93 5.00 9.27 4.24
N ASP A 94 5.44 9.47 5.49
CA ASP A 94 6.87 9.65 5.76
C ASP A 94 7.63 8.32 5.66
N GLN A 95 8.19 8.04 4.49
CA GLN A 95 8.96 6.82 4.24
C GLN A 95 10.21 6.72 5.13
N GLY A 96 10.84 7.85 5.47
CA GLY A 96 12.03 7.86 6.33
C GLY A 96 11.69 7.43 7.76
N ALA A 97 10.64 8.03 8.31
CA ALA A 97 10.12 7.71 9.64
C ALA A 97 9.58 6.27 9.71
N VAL A 98 8.82 5.83 8.71
CA VAL A 98 8.31 4.45 8.61
C VAL A 98 9.46 3.45 8.58
N LYS A 99 10.51 3.67 7.79
CA LYS A 99 11.67 2.77 7.78
C LYS A 99 12.35 2.71 9.15
N LYS A 100 12.50 3.85 9.83
CA LYS A 100 13.11 3.92 11.16
C LYS A 100 12.30 3.16 12.20
N ILE A 101 10.98 3.38 12.28
CA ILE A 101 10.14 2.74 13.31
C ILE A 101 10.01 1.23 13.08
N LEU A 102 10.05 0.79 11.83
CA LEU A 102 10.03 -0.63 11.47
C LEU A 102 11.42 -1.30 11.50
N GLY A 103 12.49 -0.56 11.81
CA GLY A 103 13.86 -1.11 11.85
C GLY A 103 14.40 -1.55 10.50
N LEU A 104 13.89 -0.97 9.40
CA LEU A 104 14.29 -1.34 8.04
C LEU A 104 15.63 -0.71 7.65
N SER A 105 16.35 -1.38 6.76
CA SER A 105 17.60 -0.86 6.21
C SER A 105 17.37 0.44 5.43
N ARG A 106 18.41 1.28 5.33
CA ARG A 106 18.34 2.55 4.57
C ARG A 106 17.90 2.35 3.12
N GLY A 107 18.33 1.23 2.51
CA GLY A 107 18.04 0.85 1.13
C GLY A 107 16.66 0.21 0.91
N ALA A 108 15.94 -0.15 1.98
CA ALA A 108 14.58 -0.66 1.86
C ALA A 108 13.66 0.38 1.21
N ARG A 109 12.71 -0.10 0.41
CA ARG A 109 11.72 0.73 -0.30
C ARG A 109 10.35 0.32 0.18
N VAL A 110 9.71 1.19 0.96
CA VAL A 110 8.29 1.05 1.30
C VAL A 110 7.52 1.85 0.28
N ASP A 111 6.80 1.17 -0.61
CA ASP A 111 6.12 1.84 -1.73
C ASP A 111 4.76 2.38 -1.35
N ILE A 112 4.00 1.58 -0.61
CA ILE A 112 2.65 1.90 -0.17
C ILE A 112 2.42 1.33 1.24
N LEU A 113 1.52 2.00 1.96
CA LEU A 113 0.92 1.47 3.16
C LEU A 113 -0.51 1.04 2.85
N VAL A 114 -0.96 -0.03 3.50
CA VAL A 114 -2.39 -0.40 3.53
C VAL A 114 -2.85 -0.37 4.98
N CYS A 115 -3.93 0.35 5.29
CA CYS A 115 -4.57 0.24 6.61
C CYS A 115 -5.87 -0.55 6.49
N LEU A 116 -6.20 -1.30 7.54
CA LEU A 116 -7.38 -2.15 7.64
C LEU A 116 -8.12 -1.89 8.95
N GLY A 117 -9.45 -1.91 8.90
CA GLY A 117 -10.30 -1.76 10.08
C GLY A 117 -11.78 -1.94 9.78
N TYR A 118 -12.57 -2.22 10.81
CA TYR A 118 -14.02 -2.29 10.66
C TYR A 118 -14.60 -0.88 10.55
N PRO A 119 -15.32 -0.56 9.45
CA PRO A 119 -15.83 0.77 9.23
C PRO A 119 -16.97 1.09 10.19
N LYS A 120 -16.96 2.30 10.76
CA LYS A 120 -18.04 2.80 11.65
C LYS A 120 -19.35 3.06 10.90
N GLN A 121 -19.26 3.36 9.61
CA GLN A 121 -20.39 3.60 8.72
C GLN A 121 -20.45 2.51 7.66
N GLN A 122 -21.63 1.95 7.43
CA GLN A 122 -21.85 0.94 6.39
C GLN A 122 -22.08 1.58 5.03
N GLY A 123 -21.69 0.85 3.99
CA GLY A 123 -21.90 1.22 2.59
C GLY A 123 -20.72 1.99 1.98
N PRO A 124 -20.58 1.93 0.64
CA PRO A 124 -19.50 2.62 -0.06
C PRO A 124 -19.71 4.13 0.04
N ALA A 125 -18.63 4.87 0.32
CA ALA A 125 -18.64 6.31 0.16
C ALA A 125 -18.94 6.66 -1.32
N VAL A 126 -19.77 7.67 -1.55
CA VAL A 126 -19.99 8.19 -2.91
C VAL A 126 -18.66 8.73 -3.42
N LYS A 127 -18.15 8.12 -4.50
CA LYS A 127 -16.92 8.55 -5.13
C LYS A 127 -17.22 9.04 -6.54
N GLN A 128 -16.66 10.19 -6.89
CA GLN A 128 -16.62 10.63 -8.29
C GLN A 128 -15.56 9.80 -9.03
N ARG A 129 -15.94 9.28 -10.20
CA ARG A 129 -15.09 8.49 -11.09
C ARG A 129 -15.20 9.11 -12.49
N LYS A 130 -14.14 8.95 -13.27
CA LYS A 130 -14.20 9.24 -14.70
C LYS A 130 -15.26 8.36 -15.36
N THR A 131 -15.91 8.89 -16.37
CA THR A 131 -16.86 8.15 -17.22
C THR A 131 -16.14 7.06 -18.02
N LEU A 132 -16.88 6.08 -18.55
CA LEU A 132 -16.30 5.02 -19.37
C LEU A 132 -15.67 5.58 -20.65
N GLU A 133 -16.29 6.61 -21.22
CA GLU A 133 -15.85 7.32 -22.41
C GLU A 133 -14.48 7.98 -22.22
N GLU A 134 -14.17 8.45 -21.00
CA GLU A 134 -12.87 9.03 -20.67
C GLU A 134 -11.74 8.00 -20.53
N ILE A 135 -12.07 6.74 -20.20
CA ILE A 135 -11.08 5.70 -19.88
C ILE A 135 -11.02 4.56 -20.91
N ARG A 136 -11.90 4.54 -21.91
CA ARG A 136 -12.00 3.49 -22.92
C ARG A 136 -11.96 4.06 -24.33
N ARG A 137 -11.16 3.46 -25.21
CA ARG A 137 -11.20 3.66 -26.66
C ARG A 137 -11.21 2.30 -27.35
N TYR A 138 -11.97 2.18 -28.43
CA TYR A 138 -11.93 1.03 -29.33
C TYR A 138 -10.95 1.35 -30.46
N ALA A 139 -10.19 0.34 -30.91
CA ALA A 139 -9.31 0.42 -32.06
C ALA A 139 -10.08 0.16 -33.35
#